data_AF-A0A6J4X9R8-F1
#
_entry.id   AF-A0A6J4X9R8-F1
#
_cell.length_a   1.000
_cell.length_b   1.000
_cell.length_c   1.000
_cell.angle_alpha   90.00
_cell.angle_beta   90.00
_cell.angle_gamma   90.00
#
_symmetry.space_group_name_H-M   'P 1'
#
loop_
_entity.id
_entity.type
_entity.pdbx_description
1 polymer ?
#
loop_
_entity_poly.entity_id
_entity_poly.type
_entity_poly.pdbx_seq_one_letter_code
_entity_poly.pdbx_strand_id
1 'polypeptide(L)' 'MEIKAVRHLLKEHQAQSLNYLKATGIQVGLPVNFTSNKAEIKRMVLDLPEGQRE' A
#
# COMPACT_ATOMS: atom_id res chain seq x y z
N MET A 1 -4.64 6.18 -2.71
CA MET A 1 -3.27 6.53 -3.14
C MET A 1 -2.50 6.99 -1.91
N GLU A 2 -1.23 6.61 -1.76
CA GLU A 2 -0.42 6.99 -0.58
C GLU A 2 0.93 7.54 -1.05
N ILE A 3 1.43 8.58 -0.40
CA ILE A 3 2.70 9.25 -0.74
C ILE A 3 3.67 9.11 0.44
N LYS A 4 4.91 8.71 0.16
CA LYS A 4 5.99 8.59 1.14
C LYS A 4 7.28 9.22 0.62
N ALA A 5 8.15 9.59 1.55
CA ALA A 5 9.51 10.05 1.30
C ALA A 5 10.47 9.36 2.28
N VAL A 6 10.57 8.03 2.17
CA VAL A 6 11.46 7.19 2.98
C VAL A 6 12.62 6.63 2.15
N ARG A 7 13.79 6.45 2.77
CA ARG A 7 14.99 5.92 2.09
C ARG A 7 14.76 4.57 1.41
N HIS A 8 13.99 3.68 2.04
CA HIS A 8 13.64 2.37 1.51
C HIS A 8 12.19 2.01 1.85
N LEU A 9 11.47 1.42 0.89
CA LEU A 9 10.15 0.83 1.12
C LEU A 9 10.28 -0.51 1.86
N LEU A 10 10.23 -0.46 3.19
CA LEU A 10 10.24 -1.64 4.06
C LEU A 10 8.92 -2.44 4.00
N LYS A 11 8.96 -3.69 4.47
CA LYS A 11 7.78 -4.56 4.56
C LYS A 11 6.71 -4.00 5.50
N GLU A 12 7.11 -3.29 6.55
CA GLU A 12 6.20 -2.64 7.50
C GLU A 12 5.33 -1.58 6.83
N HIS A 13 5.90 -0.81 5.87
CA HIS A 13 5.13 0.16 5.10
C HIS A 13 4.08 -0.52 4.22
N GLN A 14 4.39 -1.70 3.68
CA GLN A 14 3.45 -2.48 2.88
C GLN A 14 2.32 -3.05 3.75
N ALA A 15 2.65 -3.55 4.94
CA ALA A 15 1.66 -4.03 5.91
C ALA A 15 0.71 -2.89 6.34
N GLN A 16 1.25 -1.69 6.58
CA GLN A 16 0.46 -0.50 6.84
C GLN A 16 -0.50 -0.18 5.68
N SER A 17 -0.01 -0.13 4.44
CA SER A 17 -0.86 0.13 3.27
C SER A 17 -1.96 -0.95 3.14
N LEU A 18 -1.64 -2.23 3.36
CA LEU A 18 -2.60 -3.33 3.32
C LEU A 18 -3.69 -3.22 4.40
N ASN A 19 -3.32 -2.80 5.61
CA ASN A 19 -4.29 -2.58 6.69
C ASN A 19 -5.29 -1.47 6.33
N TYR A 20 -4.81 -0.39 5.70
CA TYR A 20 -5.71 0.66 5.21
C TYR A 20 -6.61 0.16 4.07
N LEU A 21 -6.08 -0.63 3.14
CA LEU A 21 -6.89 -1.27 2.10
C LEU A 21 -7.99 -2.14 2.71
N LYS A 22 -7.66 -2.92 3.75
CA LYS A 22 -8.64 -3.76 4.46
C LYS A 22 -9.69 -2.91 5.17
N ALA A 23 -9.27 -1.91 5.94
CA ALA A 23 -10.18 -1.06 6.72
C ALA A 23 -11.11 -0.19 5.85
N THR A 24 -10.69 0.14 4.63
CA THR A 24 -11.47 0.97 3.70
C THR A 24 -12.28 0.15 2.69
N GLY A 25 -12.12 -1.18 2.67
CA GLY A 25 -12.73 -2.05 1.66
C GLY A 25 -12.18 -1.86 0.24
N ILE A 26 -11.08 -1.10 0.08
CA ILE A 26 -10.43 -0.85 -1.21
C ILE A 26 -9.51 -2.03 -1.56
N GLN A 27 -9.63 -2.55 -2.77
CA GLN A 27 -8.85 -3.72 -3.20
C GLN A 27 -7.45 -3.36 -3.73
N VAL A 28 -7.23 -2.13 -4.16
CA VAL A 28 -5.97 -1.73 -4.81
C VAL A 28 -5.41 -0.44 -4.19
N GLY A 29 -4.16 -0.52 -3.77
CA GLY A 29 -3.36 0.60 -3.27
C GLY A 29 -2.19 0.90 -4.18
N LEU A 30 -1.87 2.19 -4.28
CA LEU A 30 -0.69 2.67 -5.01
C LEU A 30 0.14 3.58 -4.10
N PRO A 31 0.97 3.01 -3.20
CA PRO A 31 2.03 3.74 -2.53
C PRO A 31 3.09 4.22 -3.53
N VAL A 32 3.43 5.51 -3.43
CA VAL A 32 4.46 6.18 -4.23
C VAL A 32 5.51 6.76 -3.29
N ASN A 33 6.77 6.37 -3.45
CA ASN A 33 7.90 6.87 -2.69
C ASN A 33 8.74 7.83 -3.53
N PHE A 34 8.92 9.06 -3.05
CA PHE A 34 9.62 10.14 -3.78
C PHE A 34 11.03 10.44 -3.26
N THR A 35 11.64 9.57 -2.46
CA THR A 35 12.95 9.85 -1.84
C THR A 35 14.12 9.86 -2.83
N SER A 36 14.04 9.14 -3.93
CA SER A 36 15.11 9.07 -4.93
C SER A 36 14.78 9.95 -6.13
N ASN A 37 15.79 10.22 -6.99
CA ASN A 37 15.63 10.93 -8.26
C ASN A 37 14.57 10.31 -9.19
N LYS A 38 14.11 9.08 -8.90
CA LYS A 38 12.97 8.42 -9.54
C LYS A 38 11.98 8.01 -8.45
N ALA A 39 10.69 8.23 -8.72
CA ALA A 39 9.63 7.76 -7.84
C ALA A 39 9.54 6.22 -7.90
N GLU A 40 9.50 5.58 -6.73
CA GLU A 40 9.21 4.15 -6.63
C GLU A 40 7.70 3.98 -6.44
N ILE A 41 7.07 3.28 -7.37
CA ILE A 41 5.63 3.02 -7.34
C ILE A 41 5.44 1.52 -7.10
N LYS A 42 4.65 1.16 -6.09
CA LYS A 42 4.31 -0.24 -5.82
C LYS A 42 2.81 -0.45 -5.90
N ARG A 43 2.36 -1.42 -6.69
CA ARG A 43 0.95 -1.84 -6.74
C ARG A 43 0.71 -2.85 -5.63
N MET A 44 -0.15 -2.48 -4.68
CA MET A 44 -0.62 -3.36 -3.62
C MET A 44 -2.01 -3.85 -4.00
N VAL A 45 -2.20 -5.16 -4.06
CA VAL A 45 -3.51 -5.78 -4.29
C VAL A 45 -3.90 -6.53 -3.03
N LEU A 46 -5.04 -6.15 -2.47
CA LEU A 46 -5.67 -6.83 -1.37
C LEU A 46 -6.71 -7.81 -1.94
N ASP A 47 -6.32 -9.06 -2.00
CA ASP A 47 -7.19 -10.18 -2.40
C ASP A 47 -7.81 -10.76 -1.12
N LEU A 48 -8.99 -10.27 -0.75
CA LEU A 48 -9.77 -10.82 0.36
C LEU A 48 -10.82 -11.78 -0.19
N PRO A 49 -10.96 -13.00 0.38
CA PRO A 49 -12.09 -13.85 0.07
C PRO A 49 -13.39 -13.14 0.47
N GLU A 50 -14.45 -13.33 -0.31
CA GLU A 50 -15.71 -12.56 -0.21
C GLU A 50 -16.41 -12.63 1.15
N GLY A 51 -16.02 -13.56 2.03
CA GLY A 51 -16.54 -13.73 3.39
C GLY A 51 -15.74 -13.05 4.51
N GLN A 52 -14.68 -12.29 4.21
CA GLN A 52 -13.85 -11.61 5.22
C GLN A 52 -14.06 -10.08 5.23
N ARG A 53 -15.11 -9.61 4.54
CA ARG A 53 -15.64 -8.25 4.62
C ARG A 53 -16.60 -8.22 5.81
N GLU A 54 -16.04 -7.98 7.01
CA GLU A 54 -16.80 -7.79 8.25
C GLU A 54 -17.87 -6.69 8.11
#